data_AF-A0A0B5AS49-F1
#
_entry.id   AF-A0A0B5AS49-F1
#
_cell.length_a   1.000
_cell.length_b   1.000
_cell.length_c   1.000
_cell.angle_alpha   90.00
_cell.angle_beta   90.00
_cell.angle_gamma   90.00
#
_symmetry.space_group_name_H-M   'P 1'
#
loop_
_entity.id
_entity.type
_entity.pdbx_description
1 polymer ?
#
loop_
_entity_poly.entity_id
_entity_poly.type
_entity_poly.pdbx_seq_one_letter_code
_entity_poly.pdbx_strand_id
1 'polypeptide(L)'
;MNNNIATLEFQTTKKDYIELVKYMPISRLLYWIQLGVVFLISVAYYIYLRISNEISIESSAALTAFHVIEILASVLFLIIIGTASHFAMIANFKNSGKKLFYKFSHGNNSMQQVILDKKSNELLIGKVQQQIPLDHHLTIVSTKQNYLFYYTKEKKPDKFFIPKNGDKDFEQDLQEVMNYILKNKNIRYHSKNH
;
A
#
# COMPACT_ATOMS: atom_id res chain seq x y z
N MET A 1 27.00 -6.96 26.85
CA MET A 1 26.15 -6.81 25.65
C MET A 1 26.81 -5.81 24.72
N ASN A 2 26.84 -6.08 23.41
CA ASN A 2 27.45 -5.17 22.43
C ASN A 2 26.41 -4.08 22.12
N ASN A 3 26.56 -2.87 22.70
CA ASN A 3 25.57 -1.76 22.62
C ASN A 3 25.25 -1.26 21.19
N ASN A 4 25.89 -1.86 20.18
CA ASN A 4 25.79 -1.51 18.78
C ASN A 4 24.73 -2.32 18.01
N ILE A 5 24.24 -3.42 18.59
CA ILE A 5 23.27 -4.32 17.93
C ILE A 5 22.01 -4.42 18.79
N ALA A 6 20.85 -4.18 18.19
CA ALA A 6 19.55 -4.43 18.81
C ALA A 6 18.75 -5.41 17.95
N THR A 7 18.10 -6.39 18.58
CA THR A 7 17.40 -7.49 17.88
C THR A 7 15.94 -7.48 18.28
N LEU A 8 15.05 -7.53 17.29
CA LEU A 8 13.61 -7.62 17.48
C LEU A 8 13.10 -8.92 16.86
N GLU A 9 12.42 -9.73 17.67
CA GLU A 9 11.80 -10.98 17.23
C GLU A 9 10.30 -10.95 17.51
N PHE A 10 9.51 -11.28 16.49
CA PHE A 10 8.05 -11.23 16.60
C PHE A 10 7.37 -12.22 15.68
N GLN A 11 6.17 -12.64 16.09
CA GLN A 11 5.29 -13.45 15.25
C GLN A 11 4.62 -12.58 14.20
N THR A 12 4.54 -13.12 12.98
CA THR A 12 3.86 -12.44 11.89
C THR A 12 2.48 -13.03 11.63
N THR A 13 1.52 -12.17 11.31
CA THR A 13 0.18 -12.60 10.92
C THR A 13 -0.12 -12.22 9.48
N LYS A 14 -1.09 -12.91 8.89
CA LYS A 14 -1.64 -12.56 7.58
C LYS A 14 -2.17 -11.12 7.51
N LYS A 15 -2.65 -10.55 8.62
CA LYS A 15 -3.16 -9.17 8.66
C LYS A 15 -2.02 -8.17 8.46
N ASP A 16 -0.86 -8.43 9.05
CA ASP A 16 0.30 -7.54 8.96
C ASP A 16 0.81 -7.41 7.51
N TYR A 17 0.87 -8.52 6.77
CA TYR A 17 1.24 -8.49 5.35
C TYR A 17 0.20 -7.81 4.46
N ILE A 18 -1.09 -7.93 4.79
CA ILE A 18 -2.15 -7.19 4.09
C ILE A 18 -1.99 -5.69 4.35
N GLU A 19 -1.72 -5.31 5.59
CA GLU A 19 -1.46 -3.93 5.98
C GLU A 19 -0.23 -3.36 5.28
N LEU A 20 0.87 -4.14 5.24
CA LEU A 20 2.10 -3.79 4.54
C LEU A 20 1.85 -3.44 3.07
N VAL A 21 1.03 -4.23 2.36
CA VAL A 21 0.68 -3.94 0.95
C VAL A 21 -0.25 -2.75 0.82
N LYS A 22 -1.26 -2.65 1.68
CA LYS A 22 -2.26 -1.58 1.64
C LYS A 22 -1.62 -0.19 1.71
N TYR A 23 -0.60 -0.03 2.54
CA TYR A 23 0.07 1.26 2.76
C TYR A 23 1.35 1.46 1.94
N MET A 24 1.68 0.55 1.00
CA MET A 24 2.80 0.79 0.08
C MET A 24 2.58 2.10 -0.69
N PRO A 25 3.61 2.95 -0.89
CA PRO A 25 3.49 4.17 -1.68
C PRO A 25 2.91 3.92 -3.09
N ILE A 26 3.32 2.82 -3.73
CA ILE A 26 2.84 2.45 -5.06
C ILE A 26 1.36 2.05 -5.08
N SER A 27 0.81 1.51 -3.98
CA SER A 27 -0.60 1.13 -3.89
C SER A 27 -1.51 2.34 -4.04
N ARG A 28 -1.12 3.49 -3.46
CA ARG A 28 -1.87 4.74 -3.62
C ARG A 28 -1.80 5.26 -5.05
N LEU A 29 -0.62 5.18 -5.69
CA LEU A 29 -0.45 5.61 -7.08
C LEU A 29 -1.30 4.76 -8.03
N LEU A 30 -1.27 3.44 -7.89
CA LEU A 30 -2.09 2.52 -8.68
C LEU A 30 -3.58 2.82 -8.51
N TYR A 31 -4.01 3.22 -7.31
CA TYR A 31 -5.40 3.57 -7.05
C TYR A 31 -5.86 4.79 -7.84
N TRP A 32 -5.04 5.84 -7.85
CA TRP A 32 -5.33 7.03 -8.65
C TRP A 32 -5.28 6.77 -10.15
N ILE A 33 -4.31 5.98 -10.62
CA ILE A 33 -4.24 5.56 -12.03
C ILE A 33 -5.52 4.81 -12.42
N GLN A 34 -5.96 3.87 -11.58
CA GLN A 34 -7.18 3.11 -11.86
C GLN A 34 -8.42 4.00 -11.91
N LEU A 35 -8.58 4.94 -10.97
CA LEU A 35 -9.68 5.90 -11.01
C LEU A 35 -9.63 6.78 -12.28
N GLY A 36 -8.44 7.23 -12.68
CA GLY A 36 -8.24 7.98 -13.91
C GLY A 36 -8.65 7.17 -15.15
N VAL A 37 -8.27 5.90 -15.22
CA VAL A 37 -8.67 4.98 -16.30
C VAL A 37 -10.19 4.81 -16.34
N VAL A 38 -10.83 4.57 -15.19
CA VAL A 38 -12.30 4.46 -15.12
C VAL A 38 -12.98 5.73 -15.61
N PHE A 39 -12.49 6.90 -15.19
CA PHE A 39 -13.02 8.18 -15.65
C PHE A 39 -12.90 8.34 -17.17
N LEU A 40 -11.73 8.05 -17.75
CA LEU A 40 -11.52 8.12 -19.19
C LEU A 40 -12.43 7.15 -19.96
N ILE A 41 -12.64 5.94 -19.45
CA ILE A 41 -13.58 4.97 -20.04
C ILE A 41 -15.01 5.51 -19.99
N SER A 42 -15.42 6.14 -18.89
CA SER A 42 -16.76 6.73 -18.77
C SER A 42 -16.96 7.93 -19.71
N VAL A 43 -15.95 8.77 -19.90
CA VAL A 43 -15.99 9.87 -20.88
C VAL A 43 -16.10 9.32 -22.30
N ALA A 44 -15.30 8.31 -22.64
CA ALA A 44 -15.37 7.66 -23.95
C ALA A 44 -16.75 7.01 -24.19
N TYR A 45 -17.33 6.38 -23.17
CA TYR A 45 -18.68 5.82 -23.23
C TYR A 45 -19.75 6.89 -23.47
N TYR A 46 -19.66 8.03 -22.79
CA TYR A 46 -20.57 9.16 -23.03
C TYR A 46 -20.47 9.68 -24.46
N ILE A 47 -19.24 9.90 -24.96
CA ILE A 47 -19.02 10.35 -26.35
C ILE A 47 -19.57 9.32 -27.35
N TYR A 48 -19.39 8.02 -27.08
CA TYR A 48 -19.93 6.96 -27.93
C TYR A 48 -21.46 6.99 -27.98
N LEU A 49 -22.13 7.12 -26.83
CA LEU A 49 -23.59 7.26 -26.76
C LEU A 49 -24.05 8.49 -27.56
N ARG A 50 -23.36 9.62 -27.37
CA ARG A 50 -23.67 10.88 -28.03
C ARG A 50 -23.64 10.77 -29.55
N ILE A 51 -22.55 10.26 -30.10
CA ILE A 51 -22.38 10.11 -31.55
C ILE A 51 -23.44 9.16 -32.12
N SER A 52 -23.73 8.07 -31.42
CA SER A 52 -24.69 7.06 -31.89
C SER A 52 -26.12 7.61 -31.98
N ASN A 53 -26.50 8.48 -31.04
CA ASN A 53 -27.87 8.99 -30.95
C ASN A 53 -28.10 10.28 -31.77
N GLU A 54 -27.09 11.14 -31.96
CA GLU A 54 -27.19 12.30 -32.87
C GLU A 54 -27.51 11.89 -34.31
N ILE A 55 -27.00 10.73 -34.75
CA ILE A 55 -27.27 10.18 -36.08
C ILE A 55 -28.75 9.77 -36.26
N SER A 56 -29.47 9.56 -35.15
CA SER A 56 -30.76 8.88 -35.17
C SER A 56 -31.96 9.79 -34.89
N ILE A 57 -31.76 11.06 -34.51
CA ILE A 57 -32.84 11.92 -33.98
C ILE A 57 -32.93 13.24 -34.75
N GLU A 58 -34.03 13.41 -35.50
CA GLU A 58 -34.29 14.61 -36.31
C GLU A 58 -34.99 15.76 -35.53
N SER A 59 -35.61 15.47 -34.38
CA SER A 59 -36.35 16.46 -33.57
C SER A 59 -35.52 17.03 -32.43
N SER A 60 -35.41 18.35 -32.33
CA SER A 60 -34.65 19.06 -31.28
C SER A 60 -35.19 18.82 -29.85
N ALA A 61 -36.50 18.65 -29.70
CA ALA A 61 -37.12 18.33 -28.41
C ALA A 61 -36.81 16.89 -27.96
N ALA A 62 -36.84 15.94 -28.91
CA ALA A 62 -36.44 14.56 -28.64
C ALA A 62 -34.94 14.50 -28.30
N LEU A 63 -34.11 15.21 -29.05
CA LEU A 63 -32.67 15.29 -28.84
C LEU A 63 -32.34 15.77 -27.41
N THR A 64 -33.02 16.81 -26.93
CA THR A 64 -32.84 17.33 -25.56
C THR A 64 -33.23 16.31 -24.48
N ALA A 65 -34.35 15.60 -24.64
CA ALA A 65 -34.75 14.54 -23.70
C ALA A 65 -33.76 13.37 -23.68
N PHE A 66 -33.25 12.98 -24.85
CA PHE A 66 -32.21 11.95 -24.97
C PHE A 66 -30.90 12.36 -24.29
N HIS A 67 -30.49 13.63 -24.37
CA HIS A 67 -29.29 14.09 -23.66
C HIS A 67 -29.38 13.89 -22.15
N VAL A 68 -30.55 14.15 -21.55
CA VAL A 68 -30.75 13.94 -20.12
C VAL A 68 -30.59 12.46 -19.78
N ILE A 69 -31.16 11.57 -20.59
CA ILE A 69 -31.07 10.12 -20.40
C ILE A 69 -29.62 9.63 -20.56
N GLU A 70 -28.88 10.13 -21.56
CA GLU A 70 -27.47 9.78 -21.81
C GLU A 70 -26.56 10.19 -20.64
N ILE A 71 -26.77 11.41 -20.12
CA ILE A 71 -26.02 11.90 -18.96
C ILE A 71 -26.31 11.00 -17.76
N LEU A 72 -27.59 10.70 -17.49
CA LEU A 72 -27.97 9.81 -16.39
C LEU A 72 -27.37 8.41 -16.55
N ALA A 73 -27.42 7.83 -17.76
CA ALA A 73 -26.83 6.53 -18.05
C ALA A 73 -25.31 6.54 -17.86
N SER A 74 -24.63 7.60 -18.28
CA SER A 74 -23.18 7.76 -18.13
C SER A 74 -22.77 7.94 -16.67
N VAL A 75 -23.53 8.70 -15.90
CA VAL A 75 -23.33 8.86 -14.46
C VAL A 75 -23.53 7.53 -13.74
N LEU A 76 -24.60 6.80 -14.06
CA LEU A 76 -24.87 5.49 -13.48
C LEU A 76 -23.75 4.49 -13.81
N PHE A 77 -23.29 4.49 -15.06
CA PHE A 77 -22.17 3.66 -15.51
C PHE A 77 -20.88 3.97 -14.75
N LEU A 78 -20.55 5.26 -14.57
CA LEU A 78 -19.40 5.70 -13.78
C LEU A 78 -19.51 5.21 -12.33
N ILE A 79 -20.69 5.30 -11.71
CA ILE A 79 -20.91 4.81 -10.33
C ILE A 79 -20.70 3.30 -10.26
N ILE A 80 -21.28 2.53 -11.17
CA ILE A 80 -21.20 1.07 -11.19
C ILE A 80 -19.75 0.62 -11.40
N ILE A 81 -19.08 1.10 -12.46
CA ILE A 81 -17.70 0.73 -12.75
C ILE A 81 -16.76 1.27 -11.68
N GLY A 82 -16.93 2.51 -11.23
CA GLY A 82 -16.14 3.11 -10.17
C GLY A 82 -16.17 2.25 -8.91
N THR A 83 -17.37 1.85 -8.48
CA THR A 83 -17.59 0.99 -7.32
C THR A 83 -16.99 -0.41 -7.52
N ALA A 84 -17.28 -1.06 -8.65
CA ALA A 84 -16.73 -2.40 -8.96
C ALA A 84 -15.19 -2.39 -8.98
N SER A 85 -14.61 -1.36 -9.59
CA SER A 85 -13.16 -1.18 -9.68
C SER A 85 -12.55 -0.97 -8.28
N HIS A 86 -13.17 -0.15 -7.42
CA HIS A 86 -12.74 0.06 -6.04
C HIS A 86 -12.66 -1.26 -5.24
N PHE A 87 -13.71 -2.08 -5.30
CA PHE A 87 -13.72 -3.38 -4.63
C PHE A 87 -12.70 -4.36 -5.22
N ALA A 88 -12.53 -4.37 -6.55
CA ALA A 88 -11.51 -5.18 -7.21
C ALA A 88 -10.10 -4.80 -6.71
N MET A 89 -9.84 -3.51 -6.49
CA MET A 89 -8.56 -3.05 -5.99
C MET A 89 -8.31 -3.45 -4.52
N ILE A 90 -9.31 -3.29 -3.65
CA ILE A 90 -9.22 -3.78 -2.27
C ILE A 90 -8.94 -5.29 -2.24
N ALA A 91 -9.62 -6.06 -3.08
CA ALA A 91 -9.40 -7.50 -3.21
C ALA A 91 -7.97 -7.81 -3.69
N ASN A 92 -7.44 -7.05 -4.65
CA ASN A 92 -6.07 -7.20 -5.14
C ASN A 92 -5.02 -6.93 -4.07
N PHE A 93 -5.19 -5.91 -3.23
CA PHE A 93 -4.30 -5.67 -2.09
C PHE A 93 -4.35 -6.80 -1.08
N LYS A 94 -5.56 -7.27 -0.74
CA LYS A 94 -5.75 -8.41 0.18
C LYS A 94 -5.11 -9.68 -0.35
N ASN A 95 -5.24 -9.96 -1.64
CA ASN A 95 -4.66 -11.14 -2.28
C ASN A 95 -3.13 -11.04 -2.42
N SER A 96 -2.61 -9.85 -2.71
CA SER A 96 -1.15 -9.61 -2.75
C SER A 96 -0.52 -9.77 -1.37
N GLY A 97 -1.16 -9.25 -0.31
CA GLY A 97 -0.72 -9.46 1.07
C GLY A 97 -0.75 -10.93 1.48
N LYS A 98 -1.81 -11.67 1.11
CA LYS A 98 -1.88 -13.13 1.28
C LYS A 98 -0.71 -13.86 0.61
N LYS A 99 -0.43 -13.54 -0.66
CA LYS A 99 0.67 -14.16 -1.41
C LYS A 99 2.02 -13.89 -0.75
N LEU A 100 2.25 -12.67 -0.24
CA LEU A 100 3.46 -12.34 0.51
C LEU A 100 3.55 -13.13 1.83
N PHE A 101 2.45 -13.21 2.59
CA PHE A 101 2.41 -14.00 3.81
C PHE A 101 2.81 -15.46 3.53
N TYR A 102 2.23 -16.12 2.53
CA TYR A 102 2.60 -17.52 2.22
C TYR A 102 4.02 -17.68 1.66
N LYS A 103 4.57 -16.65 1.00
CA LYS A 103 5.95 -16.67 0.50
C LYS A 103 6.98 -16.62 1.63
N PHE A 104 6.71 -15.83 2.68
CA PHE A 104 7.65 -15.61 3.77
C PHE A 104 7.36 -16.47 5.02
N SER A 105 6.09 -16.83 5.22
CA SER A 105 5.62 -17.68 6.31
C SER A 105 5.53 -19.14 5.83
N HIS A 106 6.62 -19.89 5.98
CA HIS A 106 6.70 -21.33 5.67
C HIS A 106 5.91 -22.16 6.70
N GLY A 107 4.57 -22.05 6.69
CA GLY A 107 3.68 -22.59 7.71
C GLY A 107 3.29 -21.52 8.73
N ASN A 108 2.07 -21.61 9.27
CA ASN A 108 1.32 -20.55 9.97
C ASN A 108 2.00 -19.82 11.16
N ASN A 109 3.24 -20.15 11.53
CA ASN A 109 4.04 -19.49 12.57
C ASN A 109 5.44 -19.14 12.05
N SER A 110 5.58 -18.05 11.29
CA SER A 110 6.91 -17.50 11.02
C SER A 110 7.25 -16.42 12.04
N MET A 111 8.20 -16.77 12.91
CA MET A 111 8.98 -15.78 13.64
C MET A 111 9.82 -15.00 12.63
N GLN A 112 9.67 -13.68 12.66
CA GLN A 112 10.50 -12.76 11.91
C GLN A 112 11.48 -12.08 12.88
N GLN A 113 12.73 -11.93 12.43
CA GLN A 113 13.78 -11.26 13.15
C GLN A 113 14.21 -10.02 12.36
N VAL A 114 14.36 -8.90 13.06
CA VAL A 114 14.92 -7.65 12.54
C VAL A 114 16.05 -7.24 13.46
N ILE A 115 17.25 -7.03 12.90
CA ILE A 115 18.43 -6.62 13.65
C ILE A 115 18.83 -5.23 13.19
N LEU A 116 18.97 -4.30 14.13
CA LEU A 116 19.59 -3.01 13.91
C LEU A 116 21.08 -3.11 14.21
N ASP A 117 21.92 -2.87 13.22
CA ASP A 117 23.35 -2.65 13.41
C ASP A 117 23.65 -1.15 13.32
N LYS A 118 23.85 -0.53 14.48
CA LYS A 118 24.14 0.89 14.62
C LYS A 118 25.51 1.28 14.07
N LYS A 119 26.41 0.30 13.88
CA LYS A 119 27.78 0.54 13.42
C LYS A 119 27.83 0.66 11.90
N SER A 120 27.09 -0.20 11.20
CA SER A 120 26.89 -0.13 9.75
C SER A 120 25.77 0.82 9.33
N ASN A 121 24.89 1.22 10.27
CA ASN A 121 23.69 2.03 10.01
C ASN A 121 22.74 1.31 9.03
N GLU A 122 22.48 0.03 9.29
CA GLU A 122 21.64 -0.85 8.47
C GLU A 122 20.69 -1.71 9.33
N LEU A 123 19.62 -2.18 8.71
CA LEU A 123 18.70 -3.19 9.24
C LEU A 123 18.93 -4.51 8.52
N LEU A 124 19.05 -5.61 9.27
CA LEU A 124 19.14 -6.96 8.75
C LEU A 124 17.82 -7.68 8.97
N ILE A 125 17.23 -8.24 7.92
CA ILE A 125 15.89 -8.83 7.98
C ILE A 125 15.90 -10.30 7.59
N GLY A 126 15.25 -11.10 8.45
CA GLY A 126 15.01 -12.51 8.20
C GLY A 126 16.26 -13.39 8.22
N LYS A 127 16.09 -14.67 7.88
CA LYS A 127 17.15 -15.69 7.98
C LYS A 127 18.34 -15.46 7.03
N VAL A 128 18.11 -14.79 5.91
CA VAL A 128 19.15 -14.46 4.92
C VAL A 128 19.85 -13.14 5.26
N GLN A 129 19.44 -12.46 6.35
CA GLN A 129 19.96 -11.18 6.79
C GLN A 129 20.04 -10.16 5.65
N GLN A 130 18.90 -9.93 5.01
CA GLN A 130 18.84 -8.94 3.94
C GLN A 130 19.15 -7.56 4.52
N GLN A 131 20.20 -6.93 4.01
CA GLN A 131 20.70 -5.62 4.43
C GLN A 131 19.87 -4.49 3.83
N ILE A 132 19.31 -3.65 4.70
CA ILE A 132 18.60 -2.43 4.34
C ILE A 132 19.30 -1.23 4.98
N PRO A 133 20.00 -0.41 4.20
CA PRO A 133 20.62 0.82 4.70
C PRO A 133 19.59 1.80 5.25
N LEU A 134 19.95 2.46 6.35
CA LEU A 134 19.19 3.57 6.93
C LEU A 134 19.54 4.88 6.20
N ASP A 135 19.06 5.00 4.96
CA ASP A 135 19.30 6.14 4.07
C ASP A 135 17.97 6.78 3.59
N HIS A 136 18.07 7.72 2.62
CA HIS A 136 16.94 8.46 2.08
C HIS A 136 15.98 7.66 1.18
N HIS A 137 16.36 6.44 0.79
CA HIS A 137 15.50 5.50 0.10
C HIS A 137 14.57 4.74 1.07
N LEU A 138 14.81 4.83 2.38
CA LEU A 138 13.94 4.23 3.38
C LEU A 138 12.75 5.15 3.70
N THR A 139 11.55 4.60 3.60
CA THR A 139 10.29 5.23 4.00
C THR A 139 9.62 4.40 5.08
N ILE A 140 9.21 5.05 6.16
CA ILE A 140 8.53 4.42 7.29
C ILE A 140 7.11 4.96 7.38
N VAL A 141 6.13 4.07 7.38
CA VAL A 141 4.72 4.38 7.61
C VAL A 141 4.28 3.76 8.92
N SER A 142 3.93 4.62 9.87
CA SER A 142 3.45 4.25 11.20
C SER A 142 1.93 4.10 11.18
N THR A 143 1.41 2.91 11.47
CA THR A 143 -0.03 2.62 11.56
C THR A 143 -0.44 2.37 13.01
N LYS A 144 -1.71 2.06 13.28
CA LYS A 144 -2.13 1.69 14.64
C LYS A 144 -1.44 0.43 15.17
N GLN A 145 -1.12 -0.53 14.30
CA GLN A 145 -0.62 -1.85 14.71
C GLN A 145 0.88 -2.03 14.43
N ASN A 146 1.39 -1.41 13.37
CA ASN A 146 2.72 -1.73 12.84
C ASN A 146 3.50 -0.47 12.45
N TYR A 147 4.82 -0.55 12.49
CA TYR A 147 5.71 0.29 11.69
C TYR A 147 6.00 -0.45 10.38
N LEU A 148 5.67 0.16 9.24
CA LEU A 148 5.84 -0.41 7.91
C LEU A 148 7.03 0.25 7.23
N PHE A 149 7.95 -0.56 6.73
CA PHE A 149 9.20 -0.09 6.15
C PHE A 149 9.22 -0.42 4.66
N TYR A 150 9.60 0.57 3.84
CA TYR A 150 9.70 0.45 2.39
C TYR A 150 11.04 1.02 1.93
N TYR A 151 11.90 0.16 1.39
CA TYR A 151 13.18 0.56 0.81
C TYR A 151 13.06 0.59 -0.71
N THR A 152 13.29 1.75 -1.33
CA THR A 152 13.07 1.97 -2.76
C THR A 152 14.34 2.38 -3.50
N LYS A 153 15.32 1.47 -3.53
CA LYS A 153 16.51 1.60 -4.40
C LYS A 153 16.36 0.72 -5.64
N GLU A 154 16.64 1.30 -6.80
CA GLU A 154 16.27 0.82 -8.15
C GLU A 154 16.46 -0.68 -8.43
N LYS A 155 17.45 -1.34 -7.80
CA LYS A 155 17.78 -2.75 -8.07
C LYS A 155 17.31 -3.74 -7.01
N LYS A 156 16.89 -3.28 -5.82
CA LYS A 156 16.51 -4.14 -4.68
C LYS A 156 15.42 -3.49 -3.82
N PRO A 157 14.19 -3.32 -4.36
CA PRO A 157 13.09 -2.85 -3.54
C PRO A 157 12.78 -3.89 -2.46
N ASP A 158 12.62 -3.43 -1.23
CA ASP A 158 12.31 -4.31 -0.12
C ASP A 158 11.26 -3.70 0.82
N LYS A 159 10.59 -4.57 1.58
CA LYS A 159 9.50 -4.19 2.47
C LYS A 159 9.37 -5.17 3.62
N PHE A 160 9.17 -4.63 4.80
CA PHE A 160 8.95 -5.40 6.02
C PHE A 160 8.16 -4.54 7.01
N PHE A 161 7.82 -5.12 8.15
CA PHE A 161 7.13 -4.41 9.22
C PHE A 161 7.72 -4.82 10.56
N ILE A 162 7.43 -4.02 11.58
CA ILE A 162 7.68 -4.33 12.98
C ILE A 162 6.39 -4.00 13.75
N PRO A 163 5.81 -4.94 14.51
CA PRO A 163 4.62 -4.67 15.31
C PRO A 163 4.93 -3.66 16.42
N LYS A 164 3.92 -2.88 16.80
CA LYS A 164 4.04 -1.87 17.85
C LYS A 164 3.86 -2.42 19.27
N ASN A 165 3.25 -3.58 19.37
CA ASN A 165 2.88 -4.21 20.63
C ASN A 165 3.63 -5.53 20.77
N GLY A 166 4.08 -5.84 21.97
CA GLY A 166 4.77 -7.08 22.32
C GLY A 166 4.79 -7.28 23.82
N ASP A 167 5.76 -8.04 24.32
CA ASP A 167 6.08 -8.02 25.74
C ASP A 167 6.88 -6.75 26.10
N LYS A 168 7.12 -6.52 27.39
CA LYS A 168 7.78 -5.31 27.87
C LYS A 168 9.21 -5.16 27.32
N ASP A 169 9.91 -6.28 27.17
CA ASP A 169 11.27 -6.31 26.67
C ASP A 169 11.29 -5.92 25.18
N PHE A 170 10.38 -6.49 24.38
CA PHE A 170 10.18 -6.10 22.99
C PHE A 170 9.81 -4.62 22.84
N GLU A 171 8.91 -4.09 23.68
CA GLU A 171 8.52 -2.69 23.63
C GLU A 171 9.70 -1.75 23.94
N GLN A 172 10.56 -2.11 24.89
CA GLN A 172 11.76 -1.35 25.20
C GLN A 172 12.77 -1.38 24.05
N ASP A 173 13.04 -2.55 23.50
CA ASP A 173 13.95 -2.72 22.35
C ASP A 173 13.40 -1.98 21.11
N LEU A 174 12.08 -2.02 20.89
CA LEU A 174 11.43 -1.32 19.81
C LEU A 174 11.58 0.19 19.96
N GLN A 175 11.40 0.73 21.18
CA GLN A 175 11.62 2.14 21.45
C GLN A 175 13.06 2.53 21.15
N GLU A 176 14.03 1.73 21.55
CA GLU A 176 15.44 1.98 21.25
C GLU A 176 15.72 2.02 19.74
N VAL A 177 15.26 0.99 19.01
CA VAL A 177 15.41 0.89 17.56
C VAL A 177 14.76 2.07 16.84
N MET A 178 13.50 2.36 17.16
CA MET A 178 12.77 3.46 16.52
C MET A 178 13.37 4.83 16.86
N ASN A 179 13.82 5.04 18.09
CA ASN A 179 14.50 6.29 18.47
C ASN A 179 15.81 6.48 17.71
N TYR A 180 16.58 5.40 17.46
CA TYR A 180 17.79 5.47 16.65
C TYR A 180 17.45 5.82 15.19
N ILE A 181 16.50 5.11 14.59
CA ILE A 181 16.08 5.31 13.20
C ILE A 181 15.54 6.73 12.99
N LEU A 182 14.65 7.21 13.86
CA LEU A 182 14.00 8.52 13.72
C LEU A 182 14.95 9.71 13.96
N LYS A 183 16.09 9.50 14.64
CA LYS A 183 17.15 10.52 14.73
C LYS A 183 17.84 10.76 13.39
N ASN A 184 17.78 9.80 12.46
CA ASN A 184 18.38 9.94 11.15
C ASN A 184 17.46 10.79 10.24
N LYS A 185 17.83 12.06 10.06
CA LYS A 185 17.06 13.06 9.29
C LYS A 185 16.84 12.70 7.82
N ASN A 186 17.59 11.73 7.29
CA ASN A 186 17.47 11.33 5.89
C ASN A 186 16.26 10.42 5.64
N ILE A 187 15.63 9.86 6.69
CA ILE A 187 14.54 8.88 6.55
C ILE A 187 13.19 9.59 6.44
N ARG A 188 12.36 9.16 5.48
CA ARG A 188 10.99 9.68 5.34
C ARG A 188 10.05 8.97 6.32
N TYR A 189 9.39 9.71 7.19
CA TYR A 189 8.44 9.19 8.17
C TYR A 189 7.03 9.74 7.95
N HIS A 190 6.03 8.85 7.93
CA HIS A 190 4.61 9.20 7.81
C HIS A 190 3.79 8.54 8.91
N SER A 191 2.96 9.32 9.60
CA SER A 191 2.00 8.79 10.58
C SER A 191 0.60 8.63 9.97
N LYS A 192 0.00 7.46 10.17
CA LYS A 192 -1.36 7.09 9.74
C LYS A 192 -2.13 6.58 10.95
N ASN A 193 -2.49 7.51 11.83
CA ASN A 193 -3.35 7.27 12.98
C ASN A 193 -4.82 7.46 12.56
N HIS A 194 -5.39 6.49 11.84
CA HIS A 194 -6.82 6.42 11.54
C HIS A 194 -7.33 4.99 11.76
#